data_AF-A0A382JB14-F1
#
_entry.id   AF-A0A382JB14-F1
#
_cell.length_a   1.000
_cell.length_b   1.000
_cell.length_c   1.000
_cell.angle_alpha   90.00
_cell.angle_beta   90.00
_cell.angle_gamma   90.00
#
_symmetry.space_group_name_H-M   'P 1'
#
loop_
_entity.id
_entity.type
_entity.pdbx_description
1 polymer ?
#
loop_
_entity_poly.entity_id
_entity_poly.type
_entity_poly.pdbx_seq_one_letter_code
_entity_poly.pdbx_strand_id
1 'polypeptide(L)' 'MSKELGDDFQFILVDVNEKRDLVKKHVDEKGITLQVILDKYGKVFESFSGVTLPLLVVIDKKGKITYH' A
#
# COMPACT_ATOMS: atom_id res chain seq x y z
N MET A 1 -3.47 15.01 2.87
CA MET A 1 -3.39 14.24 4.14
C MET A 1 -3.83 15.14 5.28
N SER A 2 -4.50 14.59 6.30
CA SER A 2 -4.73 15.39 7.51
C SER A 2 -3.36 15.79 8.07
N LYS A 3 -3.22 17.03 8.53
CA LYS A 3 -1.97 17.51 9.14
C LYS A 3 -1.58 16.70 10.38
N GLU A 4 -2.54 16.00 10.98
CA GLU A 4 -2.38 15.26 12.24
C GLU A 4 -1.61 13.95 12.11
N LEU A 5 -1.49 13.37 10.90
CA LEU A 5 -0.81 12.09 10.70
C LEU A 5 0.47 12.20 9.84
N GLY A 6 0.70 13.35 9.21
CA GLY A 6 1.69 13.51 8.15
C GLY A 6 3.15 13.35 8.58
N ASP A 7 3.48 13.72 9.83
CA ASP A 7 4.86 13.65 10.34
C ASP A 7 5.16 12.35 11.10
N ASP A 8 4.13 11.68 11.62
CA ASP A 8 4.29 10.48 12.45
C ASP A 8 4.09 9.17 11.67
N PHE A 9 3.44 9.22 10.50
CA PHE A 9 3.07 8.04 9.73
C PHE A 9 3.44 8.17 8.25
N GLN A 10 4.04 7.11 7.72
CA GLN A 10 4.24 6.94 6.29
C GLN A 10 3.16 6.01 5.73
N PHE A 11 2.51 6.44 4.66
CA PHE A 11 1.50 5.65 3.96
C PHE A 11 2.02 5.24 2.60
N ILE A 12 1.94 3.94 2.32
CA ILE A 12 2.32 3.34 1.04
C ILE A 12 1.16 2.47 0.60
N LEU A 13 0.72 2.65 -0.65
CA LEU A 13 -0.24 1.78 -1.29
C LEU A 13 0.53 0.69 -2.06
N VAL A 14 0.11 -0.56 -1.90
CA VAL A 14 0.67 -1.69 -2.64
C VAL A 14 -0.43 -2.25 -3.52
N ASP A 15 -0.25 -2.15 -4.82
CA ASP A 15 -1.16 -2.70 -5.82
C ASP A 15 -0.66 -4.07 -6.27
N VAL A 16 -1.54 -5.07 -6.29
CA VAL A 16 -1.17 -6.50 -6.34
C VAL A 16 -1.64 -7.12 -7.65
N ASN A 17 -0.74 -7.80 -8.36
CA ASN A 17 -1.04 -8.58 -9.58
C ASN A 17 -1.68 -7.78 -10.73
N GLU A 18 -1.42 -6.47 -10.82
CA GLU A 18 -1.96 -5.61 -11.87
C GLU A 18 -0.89 -5.15 -12.88
N LYS A 19 -1.35 -4.63 -14.03
CA LYS A 19 -0.46 -4.02 -15.03
C LYS A 19 -0.14 -2.57 -14.67
N ARG A 20 1.15 -2.21 -14.81
CA ARG A 20 1.66 -0.85 -14.55
C ARG A 20 0.83 0.26 -15.20
N ASP A 21 0.44 0.10 -16.47
CA ASP A 21 -0.30 1.15 -17.19
C ASP A 21 -1.72 1.35 -16.65
N LEU A 22 -2.37 0.27 -16.19
CA LEU A 22 -3.69 0.33 -15.57
C LEU A 22 -3.63 1.00 -14.20
N VAL A 23 -2.63 0.63 -13.38
CA VAL A 23 -2.39 1.28 -12.08
C VAL A 23 -2.08 2.75 -12.27
N LYS A 24 -1.18 3.10 -13.21
CA LYS A 24 -0.83 4.49 -13.48
C LYS A 24 -2.05 5.31 -13.88
N LYS A 25 -2.86 4.79 -14.81
CA LYS A 25 -4.11 5.44 -15.23
C LYS A 25 -5.04 5.67 -14.04
N HIS A 26 -5.24 4.66 -13.19
CA HIS A 26 -6.09 4.77 -12.01
C HIS A 26 -5.59 5.82 -11.01
N VAL A 27 -4.28 5.85 -10.74
CA VAL A 27 -3.63 6.84 -9.87
C VAL A 27 -3.83 8.26 -10.39
N ASP A 28 -3.61 8.46 -11.69
CA ASP A 28 -3.76 9.77 -12.34
C ASP A 28 -5.24 10.23 -12.34
N GLU A 29 -6.18 9.33 -12.67
CA GLU A 29 -7.63 9.63 -12.71
C GLU A 29 -8.22 9.95 -11.32
N LYS A 30 -7.71 9.29 -10.28
CA LYS A 30 -8.20 9.49 -8.90
C LYS A 30 -7.45 10.58 -8.13
N GLY A 31 -6.41 11.16 -8.73
CA GLY A 31 -5.58 12.17 -8.06
C GLY A 31 -4.91 11.62 -6.80
N ILE A 32 -4.49 10.35 -6.82
CA ILE A 32 -3.84 9.71 -5.67
C ILE A 32 -2.44 10.29 -5.51
N THR A 33 -2.20 10.97 -4.39
CA THR A 33 -0.90 11.58 -4.08
C THR A 33 0.01 10.70 -3.22
N LEU A 34 -0.52 9.59 -2.70
CA LEU A 34 0.25 8.63 -1.92
C LEU A 34 1.19 7.82 -2.83
N GLN A 35 2.33 7.40 -2.29
CA GLN A 35 3.24 6.52 -3.02
C GLN A 35 2.55 5.17 -3.30
N VAL A 36 2.57 4.75 -4.56
CA VAL A 36 2.04 3.45 -5.00
C VAL A 36 3.19 2.56 -5.46
N ILE A 37 3.26 1.36 -4.90
CA ILE A 37 4.21 0.30 -5.28
C ILE A 37 3.44 -0.81 -5.98
N LEU A 38 4.03 -1.35 -7.05
CA LEU A 38 3.45 -2.47 -7.79
C LEU A 38 4.06 -3.79 -7.33
N ASP A 39 3.28 -4.61 -6.62
CA ASP A 39 3.59 -6.01 -6.36
C ASP A 39 3.06 -6.90 -7.49
N LYS A 40 3.77 -6.84 -8.63
CA LYS A 40 3.38 -7.50 -9.89
C LYS A 40 3.17 -9.01 -9.75
N TYR A 41 3.78 -9.65 -8.76
CA TYR A 41 3.76 -11.10 -8.59
C TYR A 41 3.07 -11.54 -7.30
N GLY A 42 2.48 -10.62 -6.52
CA GLY A 42 1.78 -10.93 -5.28
C GLY A 42 2.66 -11.43 -4.13
N LYS A 43 3.99 -11.40 -4.27
CA LYS A 43 4.90 -11.99 -3.29
C LYS A 43 4.91 -11.22 -1.97
N VAL A 44 4.73 -9.89 -2.04
CA VAL A 44 4.65 -9.05 -0.84
C VAL A 44 3.32 -9.32 -0.15
N PHE A 45 2.22 -9.35 -0.90
CA PHE A 45 0.90 -9.69 -0.35
C PHE A 45 0.87 -11.07 0.34
N GLU A 46 1.46 -12.09 -0.30
CA GLU A 46 1.60 -13.43 0.27
C GLU A 46 2.47 -13.43 1.53
N SER A 47 3.56 -12.65 1.57
CA SER A 47 4.44 -12.56 2.75
C SER A 47 3.73 -12.03 4.00
N PHE A 48 2.65 -11.27 3.81
CA PHE A 48 1.77 -10.79 4.88
C PHE A 48 0.55 -11.70 5.12
N SER A 49 0.56 -12.92 4.58
CA SER A 49 -0.56 -13.88 4.66
C SER A 49 -1.88 -13.31 4.13
N GLY A 50 -1.82 -12.45 3.12
CA GLY A 50 -3.00 -11.83 2.53
C GLY A 50 -3.93 -12.85 1.87
N VAL A 51 -5.22 -12.79 2.21
CA VAL A 51 -6.28 -13.65 1.62
C VAL A 51 -7.32 -12.83 0.87
N THR A 52 -7.55 -11.58 1.30
CA THR A 52 -8.56 -10.69 0.70
C THR A 52 -8.05 -9.26 0.58
N LEU A 53 -8.63 -8.50 -0.34
CA LEU A 53 -8.32 -7.09 -0.57
C LEU A 53 -9.47 -6.21 -0.06
N PRO A 54 -9.18 -5.02 0.51
CA PRO A 54 -7.86 -4.50 0.85
C PRO A 54 -7.29 -5.13 2.13
N LEU A 55 -5.96 -5.25 2.21
CA LEU A 55 -5.23 -5.63 3.42
C LEU A 55 -4.51 -4.41 4.01
N LEU A 56 -4.71 -4.15 5.30
CA LEU A 56 -4.00 -3.10 6.04
C LEU A 56 -2.93 -3.73 6.91
N VAL A 57 -1.67 -3.38 6.63
CA VAL A 57 -0.53 -3.77 7.47
C VAL A 57 0.00 -2.54 8.20
N VAL A 58 0.03 -2.60 9.53
CA VAL A 58 0.61 -1.53 10.36
C VAL A 58 1.92 -1.99 10.95
N ILE A 59 3.01 -1.30 10.58
CA ILE A 59 4.37 -1.59 11.04
C ILE A 59 4.81 -0.47 11.98
N ASP A 60 5.22 -0.82 13.20
CA ASP A 60 5.74 0.16 14.14
C ASP A 60 7.17 0.62 13.80
N LYS A 61 7.69 1.63 14.52
CA LYS A 61 9.05 2.16 14.31
C LYS A 61 10.17 1.12 14.55
N LYS A 62 9.87 -0.05 15.14
CA LYS A 62 10.81 -1.16 15.35
C LYS A 62 10.70 -2.25 14.27
N GLY A 63 9.82 -2.07 13.27
CA GLY A 63 9.59 -3.05 12.22
C GLY A 63 8.62 -4.17 12.62
N LYS A 64 7.90 -4.04 13.73
CA LYS A 64 6.94 -5.05 14.18
C LYS A 64 5.58 -4.83 13.52
N ILE A 65 5.01 -5.88 12.95
CA ILE A 65 3.64 -5.89 12.46
C ILE A 65 2.70 -5.94 13.66
N THR A 66 1.84 -4.93 13.78
CA THR A 66 0.93 -4.75 14.93
C THR A 66 -0.53 -5.01 14.58
N TYR A 67 -0.86 -5.10 13.29
CA TYR A 67 -2.19 -5.38 12.78
C TYR A 67 -2.09 -6.05 11.39
N HIS A 68 -2.86 -7.13 11.16
CA HIS A 68 -3.14 -7.74 9.86
C HIS A 68 -4.61 -8.18 9.81
#